data_AF-T1KSR4-F1
#
_entry.id   AF-T1KSR4-F1
#
_cell.length_a   1.000
_cell.length_b   1.000
_cell.length_c   1.000
_cell.angle_alpha   90.00
_cell.angle_beta   90.00
_cell.angle_gamma   90.00
#
_symmetry.space_group_name_H-M   'P 1'
#
loop_
_entity.id
_entity.type
_entity.pdbx_description
1 polymer ?
#
loop_
_entity_poly.entity_id
_entity_poly.type
_entity_poly.pdbx_seq_one_letter_code
_entity_poly.pdbx_strand_id
1 'polypeptide(L)'
;MAKTLIFILFALCSTIHAAPATFERDGIEHTYALGFEIGEMDYQVGPLPLSVSPSKKVNNYEWVGDDSYELNKKMIFKGFSTHNYTIKTVMPFSQIDSIFFEWQDMDEIYGYVDDVNFQTAYLTETTPNQPHITKKYCADDKYPRSLAGSLASRSLSLC
;
A
#
# COMPACT_ATOMS: atom_id res chain seq x y z
N MET A 1 -11.17 -34.15 -55.02
CA MET A 1 -10.07 -34.08 -54.04
C MET A 1 -9.84 -32.62 -53.68
N ALA A 2 -9.63 -32.34 -52.38
CA ALA A 2 -9.25 -31.06 -51.75
C ALA A 2 -10.21 -29.87 -51.97
N LYS A 3 -11.03 -29.52 -50.96
CA LYS A 3 -10.75 -28.57 -49.85
C LYS A 3 -10.44 -27.17 -50.36
N THR A 4 -11.25 -26.18 -49.96
CA THR A 4 -10.87 -25.10 -49.03
C THR A 4 -12.13 -24.27 -48.71
N LEU A 5 -12.62 -24.40 -47.48
CA LEU A 5 -13.70 -23.57 -46.93
C LEU A 5 -13.00 -22.43 -46.19
N ILE A 6 -13.04 -21.21 -46.72
CA ILE A 6 -12.52 -20.03 -46.03
C ILE A 6 -13.70 -19.37 -45.31
N PHE A 7 -13.82 -19.68 -44.02
CA PHE A 7 -14.62 -18.91 -43.08
C PHE A 7 -13.97 -17.53 -42.93
N ILE A 8 -14.63 -16.49 -43.42
CA ILE A 8 -14.28 -15.11 -43.09
C ILE A 8 -14.89 -14.83 -41.72
N LEU A 9 -14.07 -14.97 -40.68
CA LEU A 9 -14.38 -14.59 -39.31
C LEU A 9 -13.43 -13.45 -38.90
N PHE A 10 -13.82 -12.22 -39.24
CA PHE A 10 -13.16 -10.98 -38.83
C PHE A 10 -14.24 -9.89 -38.88
N ALA A 11 -14.47 -9.01 -37.91
CA ALA A 11 -13.90 -8.83 -36.60
C ALA A 11 -14.97 -8.03 -35.82
N LEU A 12 -15.56 -8.61 -34.79
CA LEU A 12 -16.11 -7.80 -33.70
C LEU A 12 -14.91 -7.45 -32.82
N CYS A 13 -14.18 -6.40 -33.21
CA CYS A 13 -13.31 -5.69 -32.29
C CYS A 13 -14.21 -5.03 -31.25
N SER A 14 -14.66 -5.81 -30.28
CA SER A 14 -15.05 -5.30 -28.98
C SER A 14 -13.79 -4.66 -28.43
N THR A 15 -13.63 -3.36 -28.65
CA THR A 15 -12.80 -2.52 -27.79
C THR A 15 -13.36 -2.69 -26.38
N ILE A 16 -12.84 -3.68 -25.65
CA ILE A 16 -12.88 -3.69 -24.20
C ILE A 16 -12.05 -2.46 -23.83
N HIS A 17 -12.72 -1.32 -23.67
CA HIS A 17 -12.19 -0.26 -22.85
C HIS A 17 -12.08 -0.92 -21.48
N ALA A 18 -10.88 -1.34 -21.11
CA ALA A 18 -10.60 -1.69 -19.73
C ALA A 18 -11.08 -0.48 -18.93
N ALA A 19 -12.12 -0.69 -18.11
CA ALA A 19 -12.58 0.34 -17.19
C ALA A 19 -11.32 0.82 -16.45
N PRO A 20 -11.09 2.13 -16.31
CA PRO A 20 -9.92 2.60 -15.57
C PRO A 20 -9.94 1.89 -14.21
N ALA A 21 -8.80 1.34 -13.81
CA ALA A 21 -8.69 0.71 -12.51
C ALA A 21 -8.88 1.82 -11.46
N THR A 22 -10.11 1.97 -11.00
CA THR A 22 -10.51 2.93 -9.97
C THR A 22 -11.15 2.14 -8.83
N PHE A 23 -10.86 2.52 -7.60
CA PHE A 23 -11.64 2.04 -6.46
C PHE A 23 -13.01 2.75 -6.44
N GLU A 24 -14.02 2.13 -5.84
CA GLU A 24 -15.31 2.79 -5.69
C GLU A 24 -15.18 3.92 -4.67
N ARG A 25 -15.39 5.15 -5.11
CA ARG A 25 -15.51 6.33 -4.25
C ARG A 25 -16.97 6.47 -3.84
N ASP A 26 -17.27 6.24 -2.56
CA ASP A 26 -18.61 6.51 -2.01
C ASP A 26 -18.84 8.00 -1.73
N GLY A 27 -17.79 8.83 -1.87
CA GLY A 27 -17.83 10.27 -1.65
C GLY A 27 -17.79 10.66 -0.17
N ILE A 28 -17.49 9.71 0.72
CA ILE A 28 -17.46 9.90 2.16
C ILE A 28 -16.00 9.90 2.62
N GLU A 29 -15.63 10.86 3.48
CA GLU A 29 -14.34 10.81 4.18
C GLU A 29 -14.46 9.86 5.38
N HIS A 30 -13.65 8.81 5.36
CA HIS A 30 -13.56 7.82 6.42
C HIS A 30 -12.38 8.11 7.33
N THR A 31 -12.57 7.94 8.64
CA THR A 31 -11.49 8.09 9.64
C THR A 31 -11.11 6.73 10.20
N TYR A 32 -9.83 6.40 10.13
CA TYR A 32 -9.29 5.13 10.61
C TYR A 32 -8.15 5.34 11.60
N ALA A 33 -8.07 4.47 12.59
CA ALA A 33 -6.87 4.33 13.40
C ALA A 33 -5.89 3.40 12.68
N LEU A 34 -4.66 3.85 12.49
CA LEU A 34 -3.56 3.11 11.89
C LEU A 34 -2.49 2.86 12.95
N GLY A 35 -2.34 1.61 13.37
CA GLY A 35 -1.20 1.16 14.16
C GLY A 35 -0.20 0.43 13.26
N PHE A 36 1.11 0.60 13.46
CA PHE A 36 2.11 -0.19 12.75
C PHE A 36 3.33 -0.52 13.60
N GLU A 37 3.99 -1.61 13.23
CA GLU A 37 5.15 -2.18 13.89
C GLU A 37 6.35 -2.13 12.95
N ILE A 38 7.45 -1.55 13.45
CA ILE A 38 8.76 -1.63 12.84
C ILE A 38 9.49 -2.79 13.50
N GLY A 39 9.96 -3.73 12.67
CA GLY A 39 10.68 -4.92 13.08
C GLY A 39 12.13 -4.66 13.45
N GLU A 40 12.94 -5.72 13.36
CA GLU A 40 14.40 -5.62 13.49
C GLU A 40 14.97 -4.76 12.36
N MET A 41 15.97 -3.95 12.69
CA MET A 41 16.70 -3.05 11.80
C MET A 41 18.19 -3.10 12.20
N ASP A 42 19.09 -3.13 11.22
CA ASP A 42 20.54 -3.13 11.47
C ASP A 42 21.02 -1.73 11.93
N TYR A 43 20.32 -0.67 11.54
CA TYR A 43 20.65 0.73 11.80
C TYR A 43 19.41 1.57 12.13
N GLN A 44 19.61 2.72 12.77
CA GLN A 44 18.56 3.73 12.90
C GLN A 44 18.50 4.56 11.62
N VAL A 45 17.30 4.84 11.12
CA VAL A 45 17.08 5.62 9.88
C VAL A 45 16.32 6.90 10.18
N GLY A 46 16.69 7.99 9.49
CA GLY A 46 16.04 9.29 9.60
C GLY A 46 16.77 10.32 10.46
N PRO A 47 16.19 11.51 10.65
CA PRO A 47 14.77 11.85 10.42
C PRO A 47 14.37 11.95 8.94
N LEU A 48 13.29 11.27 8.55
CA LEU A 48 12.68 11.38 7.21
C LEU A 48 11.16 11.65 7.31
N PRO A 49 10.55 12.28 6.31
CA PRO A 49 9.09 12.28 6.20
C PRO A 49 8.58 10.85 6.07
N LEU A 50 7.42 10.56 6.65
CA LEU A 50 6.69 9.31 6.52
C LEU A 50 5.28 9.63 6.08
N SER A 51 4.85 9.00 5.00
CA SER A 51 3.49 9.02 4.48
C SER A 51 2.95 7.59 4.34
N VAL A 52 1.63 7.49 4.22
CA VAL A 52 0.93 6.22 4.02
C VAL A 52 -0.12 6.34 2.93
N SER A 53 -0.22 5.33 2.06
CA SER A 53 -1.30 5.22 1.08
C SER A 53 -2.07 3.91 1.26
N PRO A 54 -3.29 3.95 1.81
CA PRO A 54 -4.23 2.85 1.75
C PRO A 54 -4.61 2.57 0.30
N SER A 55 -4.54 1.31 -0.10
CA SER A 55 -4.70 0.91 -1.48
C SER A 55 -5.53 -0.35 -1.61
N LYS A 56 -6.13 -0.49 -2.80
CA LYS A 56 -6.78 -1.70 -3.29
C LYS A 56 -5.91 -2.32 -4.37
N LYS A 57 -5.59 -3.59 -4.23
CA LYS A 57 -4.88 -4.42 -5.17
C LYS A 57 -5.82 -4.76 -6.32
N VAL A 58 -5.41 -4.38 -7.53
CA VAL A 58 -6.15 -4.65 -8.76
C VAL A 58 -5.71 -5.98 -9.35
N ASN A 59 -4.41 -6.25 -9.30
CA ASN A 59 -3.79 -7.51 -9.69
C ASN A 59 -2.46 -7.69 -8.93
N ASN A 60 -1.64 -8.66 -9.33
CA ASN A 60 -0.40 -8.97 -8.61
C ASN A 60 0.64 -7.84 -8.60
N TYR A 61 0.54 -6.87 -9.51
CA TYR A 61 1.55 -5.84 -9.73
C TYR A 61 0.96 -4.42 -9.81
N GLU A 62 -0.34 -4.28 -9.55
CA GLU A 62 -1.06 -3.03 -9.72
C GLU A 62 -1.97 -2.78 -8.53
N TRP A 63 -1.88 -1.56 -8.02
CA TRP A 63 -2.67 -1.06 -6.92
C TRP A 63 -3.28 0.28 -7.29
N VAL A 64 -4.48 0.51 -6.78
CA VAL A 64 -5.18 1.78 -6.91
C VAL A 64 -5.40 2.31 -5.51
N GLY A 65 -4.88 3.50 -5.27
CA GLY A 65 -4.98 4.22 -4.00
C GLY A 65 -5.77 5.51 -4.16
N ASP A 66 -6.11 6.12 -3.04
CA ASP A 66 -6.41 7.55 -2.99
C ASP A 66 -5.09 8.35 -3.01
N ASP A 67 -4.94 9.37 -2.18
CA ASP A 67 -3.67 10.08 -1.99
C ASP A 67 -2.74 9.38 -0.99
N SER A 68 -1.49 9.85 -0.93
CA SER A 68 -0.53 9.53 0.15
C SER A 68 -0.69 10.54 1.28
N TYR A 69 -0.94 10.06 2.50
CA TYR A 69 -1.19 10.88 3.68
C TYR A 69 0.07 10.98 4.55
N GLU A 70 0.59 12.20 4.72
CA GLU A 70 1.73 12.46 5.60
C GLU A 70 1.37 12.17 7.06
N LEU A 71 2.10 11.24 7.68
CA LEU A 71 1.96 10.87 9.08
C LEU A 71 2.92 11.67 9.98
N ASN A 72 4.16 11.88 9.53
CA ASN A 72 5.19 12.55 10.30
C ASN A 72 6.28 13.14 9.40
N LYS A 73 6.63 14.42 9.58
CA LYS A 73 7.66 15.11 8.78
C LYS A 73 9.11 14.73 9.12
N LYS A 74 9.33 14.22 10.34
CA LYS A 74 10.68 13.96 10.90
C LYS A 74 10.66 12.67 11.71
N MET A 75 10.25 11.59 11.07
CA MET A 75 10.21 10.26 11.66
C MET A 75 11.62 9.70 11.82
N ILE A 76 11.95 9.23 13.02
CA ILE A 76 13.17 8.47 13.28
C ILE A 76 12.75 7.00 13.43
N PHE A 77 13.15 6.16 12.49
CA PHE A 77 12.87 4.73 12.48
C PHE A 77 13.88 4.01 13.37
N LYS A 78 13.37 3.24 14.33
CA LYS A 78 14.15 2.44 15.26
C LYS A 78 13.65 1.01 15.24
N GLY A 79 14.58 0.06 15.34
CA GLY A 79 14.25 -1.34 15.48
C GLY A 79 13.33 -1.60 16.68
N PHE A 80 12.37 -2.49 16.51
CA PHE A 80 11.34 -2.88 17.49
C PHE A 80 10.59 -1.67 18.08
N SER A 81 9.80 -1.00 17.24
CA SER A 81 8.96 0.11 17.67
C SER A 81 7.54 0.02 17.13
N THR A 82 6.59 0.60 17.89
CA THR A 82 5.17 0.65 17.52
C THR A 82 4.72 2.09 17.46
N HIS A 83 3.94 2.42 16.44
CA HIS A 83 3.43 3.77 16.20
C HIS A 83 1.94 3.72 15.93
N ASN A 84 1.25 4.79 16.30
CA ASN A 84 -0.19 4.91 16.12
C ASN A 84 -0.52 6.28 15.56
N TYR A 85 -1.34 6.30 14.52
CA TYR A 85 -1.81 7.48 13.83
C TYR A 85 -3.30 7.38 13.55
N THR A 86 -3.89 8.52 13.20
CA THR A 86 -5.23 8.58 12.61
C THR A 86 -5.08 9.06 11.18
N ILE A 87 -5.72 8.37 10.25
CA ILE A 87 -5.76 8.75 8.84
C ILE A 87 -7.18 9.03 8.41
N LYS A 88 -7.32 9.93 7.43
CA LYS A 88 -8.57 10.28 6.78
C LYS A 88 -8.45 9.96 5.31
N THR A 89 -9.37 9.15 4.78
CA THR A 89 -9.32 8.69 3.39
C THR A 89 -10.71 8.58 2.79
N VAL A 90 -10.85 8.76 1.48
CA VAL A 90 -12.11 8.48 0.79
C VAL A 90 -12.24 7.00 0.38
N MET A 91 -11.25 6.16 0.68
CA MET A 91 -11.31 4.73 0.38
C MET A 91 -12.09 4.00 1.48
N PRO A 92 -13.18 3.28 1.13
CA PRO A 92 -13.95 2.53 2.11
C PRO A 92 -13.14 1.37 2.71
N PHE A 93 -13.37 1.08 3.99
CA PHE A 93 -12.64 0.08 4.75
C PHE A 93 -12.67 -1.30 4.09
N SER A 94 -13.79 -1.66 3.45
CA SER A 94 -13.96 -2.94 2.73
C SER A 94 -13.00 -3.11 1.55
N GLN A 95 -12.57 -2.01 0.91
CA GLN A 95 -11.74 -2.02 -0.29
C GLN A 95 -10.23 -1.95 -0.02
N ILE A 96 -9.81 -1.52 1.18
CA ILE A 96 -8.40 -1.45 1.52
C ILE A 96 -7.87 -2.87 1.75
N ASP A 97 -6.95 -3.31 0.90
CA ASP A 97 -6.31 -4.63 0.98
C ASP A 97 -4.78 -4.55 1.09
N SER A 98 -4.23 -3.35 0.92
CA SER A 98 -2.81 -3.07 1.01
C SER A 98 -2.58 -1.70 1.66
N ILE A 99 -1.49 -1.57 2.40
CA ILE A 99 -1.01 -0.31 2.98
C ILE A 99 0.40 -0.06 2.46
N PHE A 100 0.61 1.05 1.76
CA PHE A 100 1.93 1.50 1.35
C PHE A 100 2.47 2.49 2.36
N PHE A 101 3.67 2.24 2.88
CA PHE A 101 4.45 3.21 3.64
C PHE A 101 5.48 3.81 2.70
N GLU A 102 5.62 5.13 2.73
CA GLU A 102 6.57 5.87 1.90
C GLU A 102 7.35 6.81 2.81
N TRP A 103 8.68 6.72 2.79
CA TRP A 103 9.54 7.59 3.56
C TRP A 103 10.55 8.29 2.65
N GLN A 104 10.11 9.34 1.98
CA GLN A 104 10.91 10.02 0.96
C GLN A 104 12.29 10.44 1.49
N ASP A 105 13.35 10.08 0.77
CA ASP A 105 14.61 10.80 0.79
C ASP A 105 14.63 11.69 -0.45
N MET A 106 14.48 13.00 -0.25
CA MET A 106 14.41 13.97 -1.35
C MET A 106 15.79 14.30 -1.93
N ASP A 107 16.89 13.97 -1.25
CA ASP A 107 18.20 14.50 -1.62
C ASP A 107 19.27 13.43 -1.92
N GLU A 108 19.27 12.23 -1.36
CA GLU A 108 20.39 11.30 -1.61
C GLU A 108 20.00 9.81 -1.66
N ILE A 109 20.39 9.12 -2.74
CA ILE A 109 20.49 7.65 -2.79
C ILE A 109 21.73 7.23 -1.97
N TYR A 110 21.85 7.64 -0.71
CA TYR A 110 22.97 7.27 0.16
C TYR A 110 22.51 7.12 1.61
N GLY A 111 22.41 5.88 2.08
CA GLY A 111 22.15 5.54 3.48
C GLY A 111 21.53 4.16 3.66
N TYR A 112 21.24 3.80 4.92
CA TYR A 112 20.51 2.59 5.33
C TYR A 112 18.99 2.75 5.15
N VAL A 113 18.54 3.51 4.14
CA VAL A 113 17.10 3.82 3.96
C VAL A 113 16.29 2.56 3.65
N ASP A 114 16.93 1.57 3.03
CA ASP A 114 16.44 0.22 2.77
C ASP A 114 16.31 -0.65 4.03
N ASP A 115 16.91 -0.25 5.14
CA ASP A 115 16.86 -0.98 6.42
C ASP A 115 15.53 -0.75 7.16
N VAL A 116 14.70 0.23 6.75
CA VAL A 116 13.39 0.47 7.38
C VAL A 116 12.46 -0.71 7.15
N ASN A 117 12.10 -1.36 8.26
CA ASN A 117 11.43 -2.64 8.23
C ASN A 117 10.01 -2.60 8.82
N PHE A 118 9.02 -2.15 8.05
CA PHE A 118 7.60 -2.29 8.44
C PHE A 118 7.17 -3.76 8.38
N GLN A 119 6.79 -4.34 9.51
CA GLN A 119 6.43 -5.76 9.60
C GLN A 119 4.92 -5.97 9.58
N THR A 120 4.21 -5.19 10.38
CA THR A 120 2.77 -5.34 10.58
C THR A 120 2.11 -3.97 10.61
N ALA A 121 0.91 -3.88 10.06
CA ALA A 121 0.00 -2.76 10.31
C ALA A 121 -1.40 -3.25 10.68
N TYR A 122 -2.11 -2.41 11.42
CA TYR A 122 -3.48 -2.63 11.85
C TYR A 122 -4.29 -1.40 11.48
N LEU A 123 -5.29 -1.58 10.63
CA LEU A 123 -6.24 -0.53 10.29
C LEU A 123 -7.55 -0.84 11.00
N THR A 124 -8.01 0.08 11.85
CA THR A 124 -9.25 -0.08 12.61
C THR A 124 -10.26 0.97 12.21
N GLU A 125 -11.48 0.54 11.91
CA GLU A 125 -12.61 1.43 11.69
C GLU A 125 -13.00 2.13 13.01
N THR A 126 -13.03 3.47 12.98
CA THR A 126 -13.33 4.29 14.17
C THR A 126 -14.72 4.92 14.14
N THR A 127 -15.60 4.43 13.26
CA THR A 127 -16.98 4.93 13.13
C THR A 127 -17.72 4.82 14.47
N PRO A 128 -18.25 5.93 15.03
CA PRO A 128 -18.97 5.89 16.28
C PRO A 128 -20.19 4.97 16.22
N ASN A 129 -20.42 4.20 17.28
CA ASN A 129 -21.58 3.30 17.47
C ASN A 129 -21.63 2.07 16.55
N GLN A 130 -20.51 1.67 15.97
CA GLN A 130 -20.37 0.40 15.25
C GLN A 130 -19.29 -0.49 15.91
N PRO A 131 -19.36 -1.82 15.77
CA PRO A 131 -18.27 -2.70 16.18
C PRO A 131 -16.97 -2.28 15.50
N HIS A 132 -15.90 -2.09 16.27
CA HIS A 132 -14.58 -1.81 15.71
C HIS A 132 -14.06 -3.04 14.97
N ILE A 133 -13.98 -2.95 13.66
CA ILE A 133 -13.38 -3.98 12.82
C ILE A 133 -11.93 -3.57 12.55
N THR A 134 -11.00 -4.50 12.79
CA THR A 134 -9.57 -4.31 12.54
C THR A 134 -9.11 -5.26 11.43
N LYS A 135 -8.47 -4.70 10.40
CA LYS A 135 -7.74 -5.45 9.38
C LYS A 135 -6.27 -5.48 9.76
N LYS A 136 -5.65 -6.65 9.67
CA LYS A 136 -4.21 -6.84 9.86
C LYS A 136 -3.55 -6.91 8.49
N TYR A 137 -2.43 -6.23 8.35
CA TYR A 137 -1.60 -6.26 7.16
C TYR A 137 -0.21 -6.73 7.56
N CYS A 138 0.34 -7.65 6.80
CA CYS A 138 1.62 -8.27 7.06
C CYS A 138 2.54 -8.05 5.86
N ALA A 139 3.84 -7.96 6.13
CA ALA A 139 4.84 -8.16 5.11
C ALA A 139 4.71 -9.59 4.55
N ASP A 140 4.79 -9.72 3.23
CA ASP A 140 4.75 -11.01 2.52
C ASP A 140 6.15 -11.65 2.41
N ASP A 141 7.20 -10.89 2.71
CA ASP A 141 8.58 -11.33 2.74
C ASP A 141 9.13 -11.46 4.17
N LYS A 142 10.07 -12.40 4.34
CA LYS A 142 10.93 -12.40 5.52
C LYS A 142 12.02 -11.39 5.27
N TYR A 143 12.15 -10.40 6.14
CA TYR A 143 13.20 -9.38 6.11
C TYR A 143 14.57 -9.97 5.71
N PRO A 144 15.06 -9.71 4.48
CA PRO A 144 16.43 -10.01 4.10
C PRO A 144 17.26 -8.72 4.14
N ARG A 145 18.48 -8.80 4.70
CA ARG A 145 19.46 -7.70 4.91
C ARG A 145 19.96 -6.97 3.64
N SER A 146 19.29 -7.09 2.50
CA SER A 146 19.60 -6.29 1.31
C SER A 146 18.40 -6.23 0.37
N LEU A 147 17.46 -5.33 0.63
CA LEU A 147 16.57 -4.87 -0.41
C LEU A 147 17.30 -3.74 -1.15
N ALA A 148 18.17 -4.12 -2.08
CA ALA A 148 18.73 -3.19 -3.06
C ALA A 148 17.59 -2.70 -3.98
N GLY A 149 16.85 -1.71 -3.51
CA GLY A 149 15.75 -1.06 -4.20
C GLY A 149 15.77 0.42 -3.85
N SER A 150 15.86 1.27 -4.87
CA SER A 150 15.96 2.73 -4.77
C SER A 150 14.67 3.42 -4.32
N LEU A 151 13.75 2.71 -3.68
CA LEU A 151 12.43 3.23 -3.34
C LEU A 151 12.26 3.06 -1.84
N ALA A 152 12.31 4.19 -1.14
CA ALA A 152 12.03 4.33 0.28
C ALA A 152 10.53 4.12 0.53
N SER A 153 10.06 2.91 0.23
CA SER A 153 8.66 2.52 0.28
C SER A 153 8.52 1.04 0.56
N ARG A 154 7.45 0.64 1.26
CA ARG A 154 7.11 -0.75 1.54
C ARG A 154 5.61 -0.94 1.59
N SER A 155 5.12 -1.95 0.89
CA SER A 155 3.72 -2.36 0.93
C SER A 155 3.51 -3.50 1.92
N LEU A 156 2.45 -3.45 2.70
CA LEU A 156 1.92 -4.57 3.47
C LEU A 156 0.58 -5.00 2.87
N SER A 157 0.31 -6.29 2.80
CA SER A 157 -0.95 -6.84 2.29
C SER A 157 -1.74 -7.53 3.39
N LEU A 158 -3.05 -7.68 3.19
CA LEU A 158 -3.91 -8.38 4.16
C LEU A 158 -3.38 -9.76 4.55
N CYS A 159 -3.41 -10.00 5.85
CA CYS A 159 -3.28 -11.29 6.52
C CYS A 159 -4.49 -11.46 7.47
#